data_AF-A0A1C6GYK1-F1
#
_entry.id   AF-A0A1C6GYK1-F1
#
_cell.length_a   1.000
_cell.length_b   1.000
_cell.length_c   1.000
_cell.angle_alpha   90.00
_cell.angle_beta   90.00
_cell.angle_gamma   90.00
#
_symmetry.space_group_name_H-M   'P 1'
#
loop_
_entity.id
_entity.type
_entity.pdbx_description
1 polymer ?
#
loop_
_entity_poly.entity_id
_entity_poly.type
_entity_poly.pdbx_seq_one_letter_code
_entity_poly.pdbx_strand_id
1 'polypeptide(L)'
;MIKLVPIGDVKASEYNPRKNDEKRLRLTEMSLRKLGFLLPIYADTSGEILSGHQRHFAATRMGFTKIPVQYVNNLDLNERKTVNILFNRATNDLQKQDTCDKIKNRLYNMDIQSMCETLDDIAPDSEASFPCVYALHRVDTVSLAKKNHRSFDSHIAALAKTLERSVGSAMPIVIGQEMNVVNGIGRLQTAVESNRKFVQCVQVTKAQEEFSSAMLNLLSMDFSMESSYADVLRYNSFMRERNTRETDENGNCALGDGFFKGLFPKNNGRDFFKLEGEALEAWKGKYGDKIVDFGAGKLNNTRTLRNAGVYVSAFEPYFVTSGDEIHKEKSLEIASKFLDEVESGIQYTSVFISSVFNSVPFMADRIKIAYIAAALCTPTGRVVCWCQSNESQQFVITKKHSVTNNARLTFDLDYEPNTVLGDISKHPKVQKGHTSGEMQDIFQRSFRSIDRLEMIGKFWYLEATKPKLDLEKLGEALEFEFNLPYPDGTTMGLSERARQAFEKRLGITIPRKEKAEHGESGKQS
;
A
#
# COMPACT_ATOMS: atom_id res chain seq x y z
N MET A 1 -7.36 21.14 -19.32
CA MET A 1 -8.53 21.20 -20.23
C MET A 1 -8.60 19.88 -20.98
N ILE A 2 -9.80 19.34 -21.19
CA ILE A 2 -10.02 18.09 -21.93
C ILE A 2 -9.86 18.37 -23.42
N LYS A 3 -9.14 17.51 -24.14
CA LYS A 3 -8.93 17.60 -25.60
C LYS A 3 -9.25 16.28 -26.26
N LEU A 4 -9.82 16.32 -27.47
CA LEU A 4 -9.86 15.14 -28.34
C LEU A 4 -8.51 14.98 -29.02
N VAL A 5 -7.89 13.82 -28.84
CA VAL A 5 -6.61 13.46 -29.44
C VAL A 5 -6.73 12.16 -30.20
N PRO A 6 -5.91 11.92 -31.23
CA PRO A 6 -5.74 10.60 -31.84
C PRO A 6 -5.53 9.51 -30.76
N ILE A 7 -6.20 8.36 -30.91
CA ILE A 7 -6.15 7.29 -29.91
C ILE A 7 -4.73 6.72 -29.70
N GLY A 8 -3.86 6.83 -30.71
CA GLY A 8 -2.45 6.43 -30.68
C GLY A 8 -1.52 7.40 -29.93
N ASP A 9 -1.98 8.61 -29.61
CA ASP A 9 -1.16 9.62 -28.90
C ASP A 9 -1.04 9.32 -27.40
N VAL A 10 -1.79 8.34 -26.90
CA VAL A 10 -1.68 7.84 -25.53
C VAL A 10 -1.46 6.33 -25.51
N LYS A 11 -0.68 5.88 -24.53
CA LYS A 11 -0.28 4.48 -24.37
C LYS A 11 -0.56 3.98 -22.96
N ALA A 12 -0.93 2.72 -22.86
CA ALA A 12 -1.04 2.05 -21.56
C ALA A 12 0.32 2.03 -20.86
N SER A 13 0.31 2.18 -19.53
CA SER A 13 1.52 2.05 -18.72
C SER A 13 2.10 0.64 -18.79
N GLU A 14 3.43 0.51 -18.90
CA GLU A 14 4.12 -0.80 -18.99
C GLU A 14 3.88 -1.68 -17.76
N TYR A 15 3.63 -1.08 -16.60
CA TYR A 15 3.43 -1.76 -15.32
C TYR A 15 1.97 -2.18 -15.04
N ASN A 16 1.14 -2.37 -16.06
CA ASN A 16 -0.29 -2.61 -15.88
C ASN A 16 -0.60 -3.94 -15.12
N PRO A 17 -1.08 -3.93 -13.85
CA PRO A 17 -1.32 -5.14 -13.02
C PRO A 17 -2.43 -6.08 -13.49
N ARG A 18 -3.11 -5.75 -14.58
CA ARG A 18 -4.48 -6.21 -14.79
C ARG A 18 -4.51 -7.63 -15.32
N LYS A 19 -5.28 -8.48 -14.64
CA LYS A 19 -5.78 -9.72 -15.24
C LYS A 19 -6.89 -9.35 -16.23
N ASN A 20 -6.84 -9.90 -17.45
CA ASN A 20 -7.89 -9.74 -18.45
C ASN A 20 -9.16 -10.48 -17.99
N ASP A 21 -10.08 -9.76 -17.34
CA ASP A 21 -11.45 -10.24 -17.12
C ASP A 21 -12.30 -9.80 -18.32
N GLU A 22 -12.52 -10.73 -19.26
CA GLU A 22 -13.36 -10.56 -20.45
C GLU A 22 -14.76 -10.02 -20.11
N LYS A 23 -15.35 -10.41 -18.97
CA LYS A 23 -16.68 -9.94 -18.56
C LYS A 23 -16.65 -8.44 -18.25
N ARG A 24 -15.63 -7.97 -17.53
CA ARG A 24 -15.46 -6.53 -17.22
C ARG A 24 -15.16 -5.71 -18.46
N LEU A 25 -14.37 -6.26 -19.38
CA LEU A 25 -14.09 -5.59 -20.64
C LEU A 25 -15.38 -5.40 -21.45
N ARG A 26 -16.23 -6.43 -21.55
CA ARG A 26 -17.55 -6.31 -22.20
C ARG A 26 -18.44 -5.27 -21.54
N LEU A 27 -18.44 -5.17 -20.21
CA LEU A 27 -19.15 -4.12 -19.49
C LEU A 27 -18.60 -2.72 -19.81
N THR A 28 -17.27 -2.61 -19.96
CA THR A 28 -16.62 -1.35 -20.35
C THR A 28 -17.00 -0.94 -21.78
N GLU A 29 -16.99 -1.89 -22.72
CA GLU A 29 -17.45 -1.68 -24.11
C GLU A 29 -18.93 -1.28 -24.14
N MET A 30 -19.78 -1.95 -23.35
CA MET A 30 -21.20 -1.60 -23.23
C MET A 30 -21.38 -0.18 -22.67
N SER A 31 -20.61 0.18 -21.64
CA SER A 31 -20.62 1.53 -21.07
C SER A 31 -20.28 2.58 -22.12
N LEU A 32 -19.20 2.41 -22.87
CA LEU A 32 -18.84 3.34 -23.94
C LEU A 32 -19.90 3.37 -25.06
N ARG A 33 -20.49 2.23 -25.40
CA ARG A 33 -21.49 2.14 -26.46
C ARG A 33 -22.78 2.86 -26.09
N LYS A 34 -23.25 2.77 -24.85
CA LYS A 34 -24.53 3.36 -24.43
C LYS A 34 -24.40 4.79 -23.86
N LEU A 35 -23.21 5.17 -23.37
CA LEU A 35 -22.99 6.42 -22.64
C LEU A 35 -21.92 7.33 -23.26
N GLY A 36 -21.05 6.80 -24.13
CA GLY A 36 -19.83 7.48 -24.57
C GLY A 36 -18.86 7.75 -23.42
N PHE A 37 -17.94 8.70 -23.63
CA PHE A 37 -17.00 9.15 -22.62
C PHE A 37 -17.62 10.23 -21.70
N LEU A 38 -18.26 9.79 -20.62
CA LEU A 38 -18.76 10.69 -19.57
C LEU A 38 -17.64 11.36 -18.75
N LEU A 39 -16.47 10.74 -18.68
CA LEU A 39 -15.24 11.27 -18.09
C LEU A 39 -14.09 11.10 -19.07
N PRO A 40 -13.09 12.00 -19.09
CA PRO A 40 -11.92 11.85 -19.95
C PRO A 40 -11.00 10.71 -19.47
N ILE A 41 -10.05 10.34 -20.32
CA ILE A 41 -8.83 9.62 -19.95
C ILE A 41 -7.84 10.63 -19.37
N TYR A 42 -7.12 10.24 -18.31
CA TYR A 42 -6.05 11.07 -17.75
C TYR A 42 -4.71 10.45 -18.13
N ALA A 43 -3.82 11.27 -18.69
CA ALA A 43 -2.49 10.86 -19.12
C ALA A 43 -1.45 11.90 -18.69
N ASP A 44 -0.20 11.49 -18.51
CA ASP A 44 0.91 12.43 -18.36
C ASP A 44 1.27 13.09 -19.70
N THR A 45 2.13 14.11 -19.71
CA THR A 45 2.46 14.82 -20.96
C THR A 45 3.29 14.00 -21.95
N SER A 46 3.79 12.82 -21.54
CA SER A 46 4.42 11.84 -22.43
C SER A 46 3.41 10.91 -23.14
N GLY A 47 2.13 11.01 -22.78
CA GLY A 47 1.06 10.17 -23.29
C GLY A 47 0.84 8.88 -22.50
N GLU A 48 1.52 8.66 -21.37
CA GLU A 48 1.23 7.48 -20.54
C GLU A 48 -0.10 7.65 -19.80
N ILE A 49 -0.98 6.67 -19.94
CA ILE A 49 -2.28 6.68 -19.26
C ILE A 49 -2.10 6.46 -17.75
N LEU A 50 -2.65 7.38 -16.97
CA LEU A 50 -2.76 7.28 -15.51
C LEU A 50 -4.13 6.73 -15.08
N SER A 51 -5.20 7.14 -15.78
CA SER A 51 -6.55 6.65 -15.53
C SER A 51 -7.33 6.48 -16.81
N GLY A 52 -8.00 5.32 -16.93
CA GLY A 52 -8.87 4.99 -18.05
C GLY A 52 -8.32 3.96 -19.02
N HIS A 53 -7.30 3.15 -18.70
CA HIS A 53 -6.75 2.23 -19.70
C HIS A 53 -7.76 1.16 -20.17
N GLN A 54 -8.75 0.75 -19.36
CA GLN A 54 -9.82 -0.14 -19.86
C GLN A 54 -10.70 0.57 -20.89
N ARG A 55 -10.99 1.87 -20.69
CA ARG A 55 -11.74 2.69 -21.64
C ARG A 55 -10.95 2.91 -22.94
N HIS A 56 -9.63 3.13 -22.83
CA HIS A 56 -8.73 3.20 -24.00
C HIS A 56 -8.71 1.87 -24.79
N PHE A 57 -8.56 0.75 -24.09
CA PHE A 57 -8.53 -0.57 -24.71
C PHE A 57 -9.87 -0.92 -25.38
N ALA A 58 -11.00 -0.72 -24.67
CA ALA A 58 -12.34 -0.92 -25.22
C ALA A 58 -12.60 -0.01 -26.43
N ALA A 59 -12.25 1.29 -26.34
CA ALA A 59 -12.41 2.22 -27.46
C ALA A 59 -11.59 1.80 -28.69
N THR A 60 -10.38 1.29 -28.49
CA THR A 60 -9.56 0.74 -29.59
C THR A 60 -10.26 -0.43 -30.28
N ARG A 61 -10.83 -1.38 -29.51
CA ARG A 61 -11.59 -2.52 -30.07
C ARG A 61 -12.87 -2.09 -30.78
N MET A 62 -13.51 -1.04 -30.30
CA MET A 62 -14.74 -0.48 -30.87
C MET A 62 -14.49 0.39 -32.10
N GLY A 63 -13.23 0.66 -32.46
CA GLY A 63 -12.87 1.41 -33.68
C GLY A 63 -12.88 2.93 -33.51
N PHE A 64 -12.76 3.46 -32.29
CA PHE A 64 -12.56 4.90 -32.08
C PHE A 64 -11.21 5.35 -32.67
N THR A 65 -11.21 6.43 -33.44
CA THR A 65 -9.99 7.07 -33.94
C THR A 65 -9.50 8.18 -33.01
N LYS A 66 -10.41 8.78 -32.22
CA LYS A 66 -10.11 9.83 -31.25
C LYS A 66 -10.68 9.52 -29.88
N ILE A 67 -10.05 10.06 -28.84
CA ILE A 67 -10.49 9.93 -27.45
C ILE A 67 -10.31 11.23 -26.67
N PRO A 68 -11.12 11.48 -25.63
CA PRO A 68 -11.00 12.66 -24.79
C PRO A 68 -9.94 12.44 -23.72
N VAL A 69 -8.89 13.25 -23.75
CA VAL A 69 -7.75 13.18 -22.84
C VAL A 69 -7.58 14.49 -22.08
N GLN A 70 -7.32 14.36 -20.78
CA GLN A 70 -6.86 15.44 -19.92
C GLN A 70 -5.43 15.14 -19.47
N TYR A 71 -4.49 15.93 -20.00
CA TYR A 71 -3.10 15.83 -19.62
C TYR A 71 -2.86 16.41 -18.22
N VAL A 72 -2.09 15.69 -17.41
CA VAL A 72 -1.57 16.15 -16.12
C VAL A 72 -0.05 16.35 -16.24
N ASN A 73 0.51 17.20 -15.38
CA ASN A 73 1.94 17.51 -15.42
C ASN A 73 2.80 16.24 -15.22
N ASN A 74 4.03 16.26 -15.73
CA ASN A 74 4.96 15.14 -15.62
C ASN A 74 5.21 14.77 -14.14
N LEU A 75 4.75 13.58 -13.79
CA LEU A 75 4.95 12.96 -12.49
C LEU A 75 6.10 11.95 -12.61
N ASP A 76 6.92 11.81 -11.57
CA ASP A 76 7.91 10.73 -11.54
C ASP A 76 7.23 9.34 -11.47
N LEU A 77 7.99 8.25 -11.61
CA LEU A 77 7.41 6.89 -11.60
C LEU A 77 6.63 6.58 -10.31
N ASN A 78 7.12 7.01 -9.16
CA ASN A 78 6.48 6.74 -7.88
C ASN A 78 5.20 7.58 -7.69
N GLU A 79 5.24 8.85 -8.10
CA GLU A 79 4.08 9.73 -8.15
C GLU A 79 3.01 9.20 -9.11
N ARG A 80 3.38 8.73 -10.30
CA ARG A 80 2.46 8.10 -11.26
C ARG A 80 1.78 6.88 -10.66
N LYS A 81 2.54 5.96 -10.05
CA LYS A 81 1.97 4.77 -9.39
C LYS A 81 1.02 5.18 -8.26
N THR A 82 1.38 6.16 -7.45
CA THR A 82 0.57 6.67 -6.33
C THR A 82 -0.72 7.33 -6.80
N VAL A 83 -0.64 8.20 -7.81
CA VAL A 83 -1.80 8.87 -8.42
C VAL A 83 -2.76 7.88 -9.08
N ASN A 84 -2.24 6.79 -9.67
CA ASN A 84 -3.09 5.73 -10.21
C ASN A 84 -3.96 5.05 -9.13
N ILE A 85 -3.43 4.86 -7.91
CA ILE A 85 -4.21 4.35 -6.78
C ILE A 85 -5.32 5.35 -6.41
N LEU A 86 -4.98 6.64 -6.34
CA LEU A 86 -5.94 7.72 -6.05
C LEU A 86 -7.05 7.80 -7.09
N PHE A 87 -6.73 7.71 -8.38
CA PHE A 87 -7.70 7.78 -9.47
C PHE A 87 -8.78 6.71 -9.33
N ASN A 88 -8.42 5.47 -9.04
CA ASN A 88 -9.41 4.39 -8.87
C ASN A 88 -10.38 4.65 -7.71
N ARG A 89 -9.90 5.20 -6.59
CA ARG A 89 -10.76 5.44 -5.42
C ARG A 89 -11.59 6.71 -5.57
N ALA A 90 -10.98 7.81 -6.00
CA ALA A 90 -11.62 9.12 -6.10
C ALA A 90 -12.52 9.27 -7.35
N THR A 91 -12.39 8.40 -8.35
CA THR A 91 -13.30 8.40 -9.52
C THR A 91 -14.64 7.76 -9.19
N ASN A 92 -14.69 6.73 -8.34
CA ASN A 92 -15.82 5.81 -8.17
C ASN A 92 -16.75 6.11 -6.96
N ASP A 93 -16.69 7.30 -6.33
CA ASP A 93 -17.46 7.65 -5.12
C ASP A 93 -17.49 6.54 -4.05
N LEU A 94 -16.33 5.91 -3.78
CA LEU A 94 -16.22 4.76 -2.89
C LEU A 94 -16.06 5.17 -1.44
N GLN A 95 -16.84 4.53 -0.55
CA GLN A 95 -16.67 4.68 0.88
C GLN A 95 -15.44 3.91 1.39
N LYS A 96 -15.01 4.24 2.61
CA LYS A 96 -13.80 3.67 3.23
C LYS A 96 -13.80 2.14 3.29
N GLN A 97 -14.98 1.56 3.53
CA GLN A 97 -15.21 0.12 3.66
C GLN A 97 -15.60 -0.58 2.35
N ASP A 98 -15.74 0.17 1.25
CA ASP A 98 -15.99 -0.39 -0.07
C ASP A 98 -14.68 -0.99 -0.57
N THR A 99 -14.68 -2.31 -0.69
CA THR A 99 -13.51 -3.06 -1.10
C THR A 99 -13.73 -3.64 -2.50
N CYS A 100 -12.68 -4.12 -3.18
CA CYS A 100 -12.78 -4.50 -4.60
C CYS A 100 -13.80 -5.64 -4.77
N ASP A 101 -13.77 -6.61 -3.87
CA ASP A 101 -14.70 -7.75 -3.90
C ASP A 101 -16.15 -7.34 -3.61
N LYS A 102 -16.37 -6.44 -2.63
CA LYS A 102 -17.72 -5.93 -2.34
C LYS A 102 -18.31 -5.19 -3.53
N ILE A 103 -17.52 -4.33 -4.17
CA ILE A 103 -17.94 -3.56 -5.35
C ILE A 103 -18.25 -4.49 -6.52
N LYS A 104 -17.37 -5.46 -6.78
CA LYS A 104 -17.56 -6.49 -7.82
C LYS A 104 -18.84 -7.29 -7.61
N ASN A 105 -19.09 -7.74 -6.38
CA ASN A 105 -20.30 -8.49 -6.03
C ASN A 105 -21.56 -7.63 -6.22
N ARG A 106 -21.54 -6.35 -5.81
CA ARG A 106 -22.64 -5.42 -6.07
C ARG A 106 -22.93 -5.29 -7.56
N LEU A 107 -21.90 -5.05 -8.38
CA LEU A 107 -22.05 -4.93 -9.83
C LEU A 107 -22.60 -6.21 -10.48
N TYR A 108 -22.08 -7.37 -10.10
CA TYR A 108 -22.48 -8.64 -10.72
C TYR A 108 -23.87 -9.13 -10.29
N ASN A 109 -24.41 -8.58 -9.21
CA ASN A 109 -25.79 -8.81 -8.78
C ASN A 109 -26.80 -7.84 -9.41
N MET A 110 -26.36 -6.84 -10.20
CA MET A 110 -27.25 -5.93 -10.92
C MET A 110 -27.64 -6.52 -12.28
N ASP A 111 -28.89 -6.28 -12.69
CA ASP A 111 -29.37 -6.62 -14.03
C ASP A 111 -28.95 -5.55 -15.05
N ILE A 112 -27.65 -5.55 -15.37
CA ILE A 112 -27.07 -4.59 -16.32
C ILE A 112 -27.67 -4.73 -17.72
N GLN A 113 -28.10 -5.94 -18.10
CA GLN A 113 -28.66 -6.17 -19.43
C GLN A 113 -29.98 -5.41 -19.58
N SER A 114 -30.91 -5.58 -18.65
CA SER A 114 -32.19 -4.85 -18.64
C SER A 114 -32.00 -3.34 -18.63
N MET A 115 -31.03 -2.83 -17.85
CA MET A 115 -30.71 -1.39 -17.81
C MET A 115 -30.25 -0.82 -19.17
N CYS A 116 -29.70 -1.65 -20.06
CA CYS A 116 -29.17 -1.22 -21.36
C CYS A 116 -30.13 -1.41 -22.53
N GLU A 117 -31.18 -2.22 -22.37
CA GLU A 117 -32.11 -2.58 -23.46
C GLU A 117 -32.85 -1.37 -24.03
N THR A 118 -33.12 -0.37 -23.19
CA THR A 118 -33.85 0.85 -23.55
C THR A 118 -32.94 2.00 -24.01
N LEU A 119 -31.62 1.78 -24.01
CA LEU A 119 -30.64 2.80 -24.39
C LEU A 119 -30.18 2.59 -25.84
N ASP A 120 -30.16 3.67 -26.62
CA ASP A 120 -29.62 3.63 -27.98
C ASP A 120 -28.09 3.46 -27.99
N ASP A 121 -27.59 2.79 -29.02
CA ASP A 121 -26.15 2.69 -29.26
C ASP A 121 -25.61 3.99 -29.85
N ILE A 122 -24.49 4.46 -29.31
CA ILE A 122 -23.76 5.63 -29.77
C ILE A 122 -22.64 5.17 -30.71
N ALA A 123 -22.63 5.72 -31.93
CA ALA A 123 -21.58 5.44 -32.90
C ALA A 123 -20.22 5.99 -32.43
N PRO A 124 -19.12 5.22 -32.55
CA PRO A 124 -17.77 5.72 -32.31
C PRO A 124 -17.47 6.99 -33.09
N ASP A 125 -16.67 7.88 -32.50
CA ASP A 125 -16.27 9.18 -33.05
C ASP A 125 -17.41 10.19 -33.35
N SER A 126 -18.67 9.85 -33.06
CA SER A 126 -19.77 10.82 -33.09
C SER A 126 -19.66 11.85 -31.96
N GLU A 127 -20.27 13.02 -32.11
CA GLU A 127 -20.30 14.04 -31.04
C GLU A 127 -20.88 13.49 -29.72
N ALA A 128 -21.94 12.68 -29.83
CA ALA A 128 -22.57 12.01 -28.71
C ALA A 128 -21.65 11.01 -27.97
N SER A 129 -20.59 10.53 -28.62
CA SER A 129 -19.61 9.64 -27.99
C SER A 129 -18.62 10.36 -27.07
N PHE A 130 -18.59 11.70 -27.08
CA PHE A 130 -17.72 12.51 -26.22
C PHE A 130 -18.48 13.55 -25.36
N PRO A 131 -19.43 13.15 -24.48
CA PRO A 131 -20.17 14.10 -23.64
C PRO A 131 -19.27 14.95 -22.73
N CYS A 132 -18.15 14.42 -22.25
CA CYS A 132 -17.20 15.18 -21.45
C CYS A 132 -16.46 16.30 -22.21
N VAL A 133 -16.63 16.39 -23.52
CA VAL A 133 -16.10 17.46 -24.38
C VAL A 133 -17.23 18.36 -24.87
N TYR A 134 -18.27 17.77 -25.46
CA TYR A 134 -19.32 18.53 -26.15
C TYR A 134 -20.54 18.88 -25.28
N ALA A 135 -20.79 18.12 -24.22
CA ALA A 135 -21.92 18.31 -23.30
C ALA A 135 -21.45 18.66 -21.87
N LEU A 136 -20.37 19.44 -21.76
CA LEU A 136 -19.83 19.89 -20.48
C LEU A 136 -20.45 21.22 -20.08
N HIS A 137 -21.23 21.20 -18.99
CA HIS A 137 -21.96 22.35 -18.49
C HIS A 137 -21.31 22.95 -17.25
N ARG A 138 -21.33 24.28 -17.16
CA ARG A 138 -20.92 25.01 -15.96
C ARG A 138 -22.12 25.18 -15.04
N VAL A 139 -22.10 24.51 -13.89
CA VAL A 139 -23.22 24.50 -12.93
C VAL A 139 -22.83 25.24 -11.66
N ASP A 140 -23.75 26.03 -11.10
CA ASP A 140 -23.57 26.69 -9.81
C ASP A 140 -23.44 25.65 -8.68
N THR A 141 -22.31 25.72 -7.96
CA THR A 141 -21.95 24.73 -6.95
C THR A 141 -22.95 24.69 -5.80
N VAL A 142 -23.43 25.85 -5.34
CA VAL A 142 -24.35 25.94 -4.19
C VAL A 142 -25.71 25.34 -4.53
N SER A 143 -26.23 25.63 -5.72
CA SER A 143 -27.52 25.12 -6.21
C SER A 143 -27.49 23.60 -6.38
N LEU A 144 -26.41 23.06 -6.93
CA LEU A 144 -26.23 21.61 -7.04
C LEU A 144 -26.05 20.95 -5.65
N ALA A 145 -25.28 21.57 -4.75
CA ALA A 145 -25.10 21.08 -3.38
C ALA A 145 -26.41 21.04 -2.58
N LYS A 146 -27.28 22.05 -2.71
CA LYS A 146 -28.59 22.06 -2.02
C LYS A 146 -29.42 20.82 -2.33
N LYS A 147 -29.33 20.27 -3.55
CA LYS A 147 -30.03 19.04 -3.95
C LYS A 147 -29.36 17.75 -3.46
N ASN A 148 -28.05 17.77 -3.22
CA ASN A 148 -27.25 16.54 -3.03
C ASN A 148 -26.52 16.43 -1.67
N HIS A 149 -26.55 17.47 -0.83
CA HIS A 149 -25.78 17.54 0.42
C HIS A 149 -26.04 16.38 1.40
N ARG A 150 -27.21 15.72 1.31
CA ARG A 150 -27.52 14.54 2.14
C ARG A 150 -26.67 13.31 1.81
N SER A 151 -26.11 13.27 0.61
CA SER A 151 -25.22 12.20 0.15
C SER A 151 -23.74 12.55 0.33
N PHE A 152 -23.43 13.67 0.97
CA PHE A 152 -22.05 14.06 1.25
C PHE A 152 -21.37 13.09 2.20
N ASP A 153 -20.14 12.75 1.85
CA ASP A 153 -19.28 11.85 2.60
C ASP A 153 -17.88 12.46 2.64
N SER A 154 -17.45 12.81 3.84
CA SER A 154 -16.16 13.43 4.10
C SER A 154 -14.97 12.60 3.63
N HIS A 155 -15.06 11.27 3.61
CA HIS A 155 -13.99 10.40 3.11
C HIS A 155 -13.89 10.51 1.59
N ILE A 156 -15.02 10.42 0.89
CA ILE A 156 -15.08 10.58 -0.57
C ILE A 156 -14.59 11.98 -0.97
N ALA A 157 -15.00 13.02 -0.24
CA ALA A 157 -14.54 14.38 -0.46
C ALA A 157 -13.03 14.54 -0.24
N ALA A 158 -12.47 13.94 0.82
CA ALA A 158 -11.04 13.99 1.06
C ALA A 158 -10.22 13.28 -0.04
N LEU A 159 -10.73 12.16 -0.58
CA LEU A 159 -10.12 11.48 -1.73
C LEU A 159 -10.14 12.35 -2.98
N ALA A 160 -11.31 12.93 -3.29
CA ALA A 160 -11.49 13.86 -4.41
C ALA A 160 -10.55 15.07 -4.31
N LYS A 161 -10.47 15.69 -3.13
CA LYS A 161 -9.56 16.82 -2.86
C LYS A 161 -8.09 16.47 -3.02
N THR A 162 -7.70 15.27 -2.61
CA THR A 162 -6.32 14.79 -2.75
C THR A 162 -5.98 14.58 -4.22
N LEU A 163 -6.86 13.90 -4.97
CA LEU A 163 -6.67 13.72 -6.41
C LEU A 163 -6.59 15.06 -7.14
N GLU A 164 -7.52 15.99 -6.85
CA GLU A 164 -7.53 17.33 -7.47
C GLU A 164 -6.21 18.07 -7.28
N ARG A 165 -5.62 17.97 -6.07
CA ARG A 165 -4.30 18.56 -5.78
C ARG A 165 -3.19 17.89 -6.58
N SER A 166 -3.18 16.55 -6.63
CA SER A 166 -2.15 15.79 -7.35
C SER A 166 -2.19 16.04 -8.87
N VAL A 167 -3.39 16.20 -9.44
CA VAL A 167 -3.56 16.39 -10.90
C VAL A 167 -3.70 17.86 -11.31
N GLY A 168 -3.69 18.78 -10.34
CA GLY A 168 -3.86 20.23 -10.55
C GLY A 168 -5.20 20.63 -11.17
N SER A 169 -6.21 19.76 -11.16
CA SER A 169 -7.47 20.00 -11.86
C SER A 169 -8.62 19.15 -11.31
N ALA A 170 -9.83 19.73 -11.33
CA ALA A 170 -11.03 19.04 -10.88
C ALA A 170 -11.63 18.19 -12.00
N MET A 171 -11.95 16.93 -11.71
CA MET A 171 -12.66 16.08 -12.66
C MET A 171 -14.12 16.52 -12.81
N PRO A 172 -14.75 16.33 -13.98
CA PRO A 172 -16.18 16.58 -14.15
C PRO A 172 -17.06 15.76 -13.19
N ILE A 173 -18.24 16.29 -12.88
CA ILE A 173 -19.29 15.59 -12.11
C ILE A 173 -20.34 15.09 -13.11
N VAL A 174 -20.83 13.86 -12.96
CA VAL A 174 -21.94 13.37 -13.78
C VAL A 174 -23.24 13.55 -13.01
N ILE A 175 -24.21 14.20 -13.65
CA ILE A 175 -25.51 14.54 -13.06
C ILE A 175 -26.66 14.02 -13.92
N GLY A 176 -27.79 13.69 -13.29
CA GLY A 176 -29.04 13.38 -13.97
C GLY A 176 -29.79 14.63 -14.44
N GLN A 177 -30.94 14.44 -15.09
CA GLN A 177 -31.78 15.53 -15.59
C GLN A 177 -32.32 16.41 -14.45
N GLU A 178 -32.55 15.79 -13.29
CA GLU A 178 -33.07 16.47 -12.10
C GLU A 178 -31.97 17.11 -11.23
N MET A 179 -30.73 17.12 -11.70
CA MET A 179 -29.53 17.60 -10.98
C MET A 179 -29.19 16.75 -9.75
N ASN A 180 -29.61 15.48 -9.72
CA ASN A 180 -29.06 14.47 -8.83
C ASN A 180 -27.65 14.08 -9.30
N VAL A 181 -26.70 14.02 -8.38
CA VAL A 181 -25.33 13.58 -8.69
C VAL A 181 -25.34 12.07 -8.88
N VAL A 182 -24.94 11.62 -10.07
CA VAL A 182 -24.78 10.21 -10.45
C VAL A 182 -23.37 9.73 -10.10
N ASN A 183 -22.36 10.60 -10.30
CA ASN A 183 -20.97 10.34 -9.95
C ASN A 183 -20.21 11.66 -9.69
N GLY A 184 -19.35 11.68 -8.68
CA GLY A 184 -18.55 12.83 -8.26
C GLY A 184 -19.12 13.59 -7.06
N ILE A 185 -19.81 12.92 -6.14
CA ILE A 185 -20.38 13.58 -4.94
C ILE A 185 -19.29 14.20 -4.06
N GLY A 186 -18.14 13.52 -3.92
CA GLY A 186 -16.99 14.06 -3.20
C GLY A 186 -16.35 15.25 -3.91
N ARG A 187 -16.42 15.28 -5.25
CA ARG A 187 -15.92 16.42 -6.06
C ARG A 187 -16.82 17.64 -5.88
N LEU A 188 -18.14 17.44 -5.78
CA LEU A 188 -19.08 18.50 -5.44
C LEU A 188 -18.80 19.04 -4.03
N GLN A 189 -18.70 18.17 -3.03
CA GLN A 189 -18.41 18.60 -1.66
C GLN A 189 -17.07 19.34 -1.57
N THR A 190 -16.02 18.86 -2.23
CA THR A 190 -14.71 19.54 -2.30
C THR A 190 -14.83 20.93 -2.89
N ALA A 191 -15.64 21.09 -3.95
CA ALA A 191 -15.89 22.39 -4.56
C ALA A 191 -16.63 23.35 -3.61
N VAL A 192 -17.63 22.84 -2.86
CA VAL A 192 -18.33 23.61 -1.81
C VAL A 192 -17.36 24.08 -0.73
N GLU A 193 -16.57 23.16 -0.17
CA GLU A 193 -15.60 23.45 0.91
C GLU A 193 -14.49 24.41 0.45
N SER A 194 -14.18 24.43 -0.84
CA SER A 194 -13.19 25.32 -1.45
C SER A 194 -13.80 26.63 -1.95
N ASN A 195 -15.08 26.92 -1.65
CA ASN A 195 -15.81 28.10 -2.12
C ASN A 195 -15.77 28.29 -3.65
N ARG A 196 -15.67 27.21 -4.41
CA ARG A 196 -15.65 27.25 -5.88
C ARG A 196 -17.06 27.56 -6.37
N LYS A 197 -17.23 28.70 -7.04
CA LYS A 197 -18.56 29.15 -7.52
C LYS A 197 -19.21 28.18 -8.51
N PHE A 198 -18.41 27.52 -9.35
CA PHE A 198 -18.94 26.64 -10.40
C PHE A 198 -18.17 25.34 -10.53
N VAL A 199 -18.89 24.28 -10.88
CA VAL A 199 -18.33 22.97 -11.23
C VAL A 199 -18.65 22.64 -12.69
N GLN A 200 -17.84 21.76 -13.27
CA GLN A 200 -18.06 21.22 -14.62
C GLN A 200 -18.86 19.93 -14.49
N CYS A 201 -20.00 19.86 -15.19
CA CYS A 201 -20.92 18.74 -15.12
C CYS A 201 -21.21 18.17 -16.51
N VAL A 202 -21.27 16.85 -16.61
CA VAL A 202 -21.84 16.13 -17.76
C VAL A 202 -23.23 15.67 -17.35
N GLN A 203 -24.24 16.00 -18.15
CA GLN A 203 -25.63 15.61 -17.87
C GLN A 203 -26.00 14.36 -18.66
N VAL A 204 -26.54 13.35 -17.98
CA VAL A 204 -27.09 12.13 -18.59
C VAL A 204 -28.62 12.18 -18.61
N THR A 205 -29.25 11.46 -19.54
CA THR A 205 -30.71 11.35 -19.61
C THR A 205 -31.26 10.54 -18.44
N LYS A 206 -32.56 10.66 -18.14
CA LYS A 206 -33.18 9.89 -17.06
C LYS A 206 -33.00 8.38 -17.22
N ALA A 207 -33.11 7.86 -18.45
CA ALA A 207 -32.92 6.45 -18.76
C ALA A 207 -31.47 5.99 -18.53
N GLN A 208 -30.49 6.90 -18.69
CA GLN A 208 -29.08 6.59 -18.50
C GLN A 208 -28.63 6.63 -17.04
N GLU A 209 -29.39 7.23 -16.11
CA GLU A 209 -28.94 7.52 -14.73
C GLU A 209 -28.48 6.28 -13.96
N GLU A 210 -29.31 5.22 -13.92
CA GLU A 210 -29.01 4.00 -13.16
C GLU A 210 -27.81 3.26 -13.75
N PHE A 211 -27.80 3.07 -15.07
CA PHE A 211 -26.69 2.43 -15.77
C PHE A 211 -25.38 3.23 -15.61
N SER A 212 -25.44 4.55 -15.72
CA SER A 212 -24.30 5.44 -15.50
C SER A 212 -23.77 5.33 -14.08
N SER A 213 -24.64 5.28 -13.08
CA SER A 213 -24.24 5.08 -11.67
C SER A 213 -23.51 3.74 -11.48
N ALA A 214 -24.05 2.66 -12.05
CA ALA A 214 -23.42 1.34 -11.97
C ALA A 214 -22.03 1.34 -12.62
N MET A 215 -21.91 1.87 -13.83
CA MET A 215 -20.63 1.88 -14.57
C MET A 215 -19.60 2.83 -13.94
N LEU A 216 -20.01 4.02 -13.47
CA LEU A 216 -19.08 5.01 -12.94
C LEU A 216 -18.70 4.77 -11.48
N ASN A 217 -19.50 4.05 -10.69
CA ASN A 217 -19.21 3.82 -9.26
C ASN A 217 -18.83 2.37 -8.95
N LEU A 218 -19.32 1.38 -9.73
CA LEU A 218 -19.13 -0.04 -9.41
C LEU A 218 -18.25 -0.80 -10.41
N LEU A 219 -18.08 -0.31 -11.64
CA LEU A 219 -17.07 -0.85 -12.57
C LEU A 219 -15.68 -0.32 -12.20
N SER A 220 -15.28 -0.54 -10.94
CA SER A 220 -13.94 -0.23 -10.45
C SER A 220 -12.95 -1.34 -10.83
N MET A 221 -11.67 -1.01 -10.85
CA MET A 221 -10.63 -1.99 -11.18
C MET A 221 -10.23 -2.82 -9.96
N ASP A 222 -10.00 -4.13 -10.17
CA ASP A 222 -9.30 -4.98 -9.20
C ASP A 222 -7.82 -4.60 -9.27
N PHE A 223 -7.34 -3.75 -8.36
CA PHE A 223 -5.90 -3.63 -8.20
C PHE A 223 -5.39 -4.89 -7.50
N SER A 224 -4.63 -5.70 -8.23
CA SER A 224 -3.76 -6.69 -7.60
C SER A 224 -2.64 -5.93 -6.89
N MET A 225 -2.91 -5.51 -5.65
CA MET A 225 -1.91 -4.92 -4.75
C MET A 225 -0.70 -5.85 -4.55
N GLU A 226 -0.92 -7.16 -4.74
CA GLU A 226 0.06 -8.24 -4.59
C GLU A 226 1.00 -8.43 -5.80
N SER A 227 0.76 -7.78 -6.94
CA SER A 227 1.63 -7.89 -8.14
C SER A 227 2.30 -6.56 -8.49
N SER A 228 1.71 -5.72 -9.36
CA SER A 228 2.40 -4.53 -9.90
C SER A 228 2.69 -3.43 -8.88
N TYR A 229 2.02 -3.48 -7.72
CA TYR A 229 2.18 -2.52 -6.63
C TYR A 229 2.94 -3.08 -5.43
N ALA A 230 3.30 -4.37 -5.45
CA ALA A 230 3.94 -5.01 -4.32
C ALA A 230 5.24 -4.28 -3.93
N ASP A 231 6.05 -3.91 -4.91
CA ASP A 231 7.29 -3.19 -4.67
C ASP A 231 7.05 -1.77 -4.14
N VAL A 232 6.02 -1.09 -4.66
CA VAL A 232 5.60 0.23 -4.15
C VAL A 232 5.23 0.15 -2.68
N LEU A 233 4.48 -0.87 -2.30
CA LEU A 233 4.08 -1.04 -0.90
C LEU A 233 5.28 -1.40 -0.03
N ARG A 234 6.22 -2.21 -0.53
CA ARG A 234 7.46 -2.60 0.18
C ARG A 234 8.38 -1.43 0.43
N TYR A 235 8.77 -0.67 -0.59
CA TYR A 235 9.71 0.44 -0.38
C TYR A 235 9.07 1.61 0.37
N ASN A 236 7.74 1.66 0.52
CA ASN A 236 7.07 2.62 1.40
C ASN A 236 6.90 2.13 2.86
N SER A 237 7.42 0.95 3.22
CA SER A 237 7.32 0.33 4.56
C SER A 237 8.24 0.92 5.63
N PHE A 238 8.90 2.06 5.39
CA PHE A 238 9.78 2.72 6.36
C PHE A 238 9.04 3.45 7.49
N MET A 239 9.77 3.79 8.55
CA MET A 239 9.27 4.59 9.67
C MET A 239 9.08 6.06 9.28
N ARG A 240 7.83 6.57 9.33
CA ARG A 240 7.53 7.98 9.02
C ARG A 240 8.15 8.95 10.04
N GLU A 241 8.52 10.15 9.60
CA GLU A 241 9.13 11.19 10.42
C GLU A 241 8.24 11.63 11.58
N ARG A 242 6.93 11.77 11.36
CA ARG A 242 5.95 12.07 12.41
C ARG A 242 5.87 11.02 13.53
N ASN A 243 6.41 9.82 13.30
CA ASN A 243 6.49 8.76 14.30
C ASN A 243 7.85 8.72 15.00
N THR A 244 8.78 9.63 14.67
CA THR A 244 10.07 9.76 15.37
C THR A 244 9.78 10.02 16.84
N ARG A 245 10.45 9.26 17.70
CA ARG A 245 10.22 9.31 19.14
C ARG A 245 10.73 10.63 19.72
N GLU A 246 10.08 11.07 20.79
CA GLU A 246 10.50 12.22 21.60
C GLU A 246 11.93 12.03 22.13
N THR A 247 12.64 13.14 22.26
CA THR A 247 13.99 13.21 22.82
C THR A 247 13.97 13.94 24.16
N ASP A 248 14.79 13.49 25.10
CA ASP A 248 14.98 14.20 26.37
C ASP A 248 15.84 15.47 26.17
N GLU A 249 16.07 16.22 27.25
CA GLU A 249 16.88 17.46 27.26
C GLU A 249 18.34 17.24 26.78
N ASN A 250 18.83 16.00 26.83
CA ASN A 250 20.17 15.60 26.39
C ASN A 250 20.17 15.04 24.96
N GLY A 251 19.03 15.04 24.26
CA GLY A 251 18.88 14.52 22.90
C GLY A 251 18.72 13.00 22.81
N ASN A 252 18.51 12.29 23.93
CA ASN A 252 18.30 10.85 23.92
C ASN A 252 16.86 10.51 23.51
N CYS A 253 16.71 9.68 22.48
CA CYS A 253 15.40 9.20 22.06
C CYS A 253 14.82 8.22 23.10
N ALA A 254 13.51 8.30 23.33
CA ALA A 254 12.77 7.29 24.08
C ALA A 254 12.98 5.87 23.49
N LEU A 255 13.19 4.87 24.36
CA LEU A 255 13.33 3.47 23.95
C LEU A 255 11.99 2.92 23.48
N GLY A 256 11.99 2.17 22.38
CA GLY A 256 10.78 1.58 21.82
C GLY A 256 10.19 0.47 22.68
N ASP A 257 8.87 0.50 22.85
CA ASP A 257 8.07 -0.46 23.64
C ASP A 257 8.45 -1.93 23.42
N GLY A 258 8.65 -2.36 22.18
CA GLY A 258 9.02 -3.74 21.87
C GLY A 258 10.35 -4.23 22.45
N PHE A 259 11.21 -3.32 22.91
CA PHE A 259 12.48 -3.67 23.57
C PHE A 259 12.35 -3.85 25.08
N PHE A 260 11.33 -3.29 25.74
CA PHE A 260 11.27 -3.32 27.21
C PHE A 260 9.94 -3.84 27.78
N LYS A 261 8.82 -3.73 27.04
CA LYS A 261 7.47 -4.10 27.53
C LYS A 261 7.34 -5.57 27.92
N GLY A 262 8.16 -6.45 27.35
CA GLY A 262 8.22 -7.85 27.76
C GLY A 262 8.58 -8.04 29.22
N LEU A 263 9.53 -7.25 29.74
CA LEU A 263 9.96 -7.31 31.15
C LEU A 263 9.23 -6.29 32.02
N PHE A 264 8.96 -5.11 31.47
CA PHE A 264 8.41 -3.98 32.19
C PHE A 264 7.08 -3.52 31.54
N PRO A 265 6.02 -4.36 31.57
CA PRO A 265 4.79 -4.11 30.81
C PRO A 265 4.02 -2.85 31.26
N LYS A 266 4.21 -2.46 32.52
CA LYS A 266 3.59 -1.27 33.12
C LYS A 266 4.33 0.04 32.81
N ASN A 267 5.59 -0.03 32.38
CA ASN A 267 6.39 1.16 32.06
C ASN A 267 5.98 1.74 30.71
N ASN A 268 6.17 3.04 30.50
CA ASN A 268 5.86 3.70 29.23
C ASN A 268 7.14 4.27 28.63
N GLY A 269 7.41 3.97 27.36
CA GLY A 269 8.63 4.42 26.69
C GLY A 269 8.69 5.94 26.58
N ARG A 270 7.53 6.60 26.52
CA ARG A 270 7.40 8.07 26.52
C ARG A 270 7.76 8.72 27.85
N ASP A 271 7.82 7.95 28.93
CA ASP A 271 8.29 8.45 30.23
C ASP A 271 9.83 8.32 30.32
N PHE A 272 10.52 8.28 29.17
CA PHE A 272 11.96 8.12 29.02
C PHE A 272 12.54 6.97 29.86
N PHE A 273 11.93 5.78 29.75
CA PHE A 273 12.45 4.56 30.37
C PHE A 273 13.94 4.37 30.02
N LYS A 274 14.82 4.55 31.02
CA LYS A 274 16.27 4.38 30.89
C LYS A 274 16.65 2.94 31.22
N LEU A 275 17.36 2.31 30.30
CA LEU A 275 17.85 0.94 30.46
C LEU A 275 19.24 0.95 31.12
N GLU A 276 19.26 1.21 32.43
CA GLU A 276 20.48 1.36 33.25
C GLU A 276 20.31 0.63 34.59
N GLY A 277 21.42 0.39 35.30
CA GLY A 277 21.41 -0.24 36.63
C GLY A 277 20.68 -1.60 36.67
N GLU A 278 19.84 -1.80 37.70
CA GLU A 278 19.08 -3.05 37.87
C GLU A 278 18.17 -3.38 36.68
N ALA A 279 17.63 -2.37 36.00
CA ALA A 279 16.79 -2.58 34.82
C ALA A 279 17.59 -3.14 33.64
N LEU A 280 18.83 -2.65 33.44
CA LEU A 280 19.74 -3.17 32.42
C LEU A 280 20.21 -4.59 32.75
N GLU A 281 20.54 -4.86 34.01
CA GLU A 281 20.95 -6.21 34.45
C GLU A 281 19.83 -7.22 34.26
N ALA A 282 18.59 -6.88 34.65
CA ALA A 282 17.42 -7.71 34.39
C ALA A 282 17.19 -7.93 32.88
N TRP A 283 17.38 -6.89 32.07
CA TRP A 283 17.23 -6.95 30.63
C TRP A 283 18.29 -7.85 29.97
N LYS A 284 19.57 -7.68 30.32
CA LYS A 284 20.67 -8.53 29.84
C LYS A 284 20.51 -9.96 30.34
N GLY A 285 20.05 -10.17 31.57
CA GLY A 285 19.75 -11.51 32.08
C GLY A 285 18.67 -12.24 31.27
N LYS A 286 17.68 -11.51 30.72
CA LYS A 286 16.60 -12.08 29.91
C LYS A 286 16.96 -12.23 28.43
N TYR A 287 17.54 -11.20 27.82
CA TYR A 287 17.73 -11.09 26.37
C TYR A 287 19.19 -11.26 25.93
N GLY A 288 20.13 -11.26 26.87
CA GLY A 288 21.57 -11.28 26.63
C GLY A 288 22.14 -9.92 26.24
N ASP A 289 23.42 -9.90 25.87
CA ASP A 289 24.21 -8.71 25.60
C ASP A 289 24.58 -8.53 24.12
N LYS A 290 24.28 -9.51 23.27
CA LYS A 290 24.52 -9.50 21.82
C LYS A 290 23.23 -9.77 21.07
N ILE A 291 22.64 -8.74 20.49
CA ILE A 291 21.31 -8.80 19.89
C ILE A 291 21.28 -8.26 18.46
N VAL A 292 20.21 -8.60 17.74
CA VAL A 292 19.87 -8.01 16.45
C VAL A 292 18.65 -7.10 16.59
N ASP A 293 18.75 -5.86 16.08
CA ASP A 293 17.63 -4.94 15.83
C ASP A 293 17.26 -5.06 14.34
N PHE A 294 16.30 -5.93 14.03
CA PHE A 294 15.89 -6.22 12.66
C PHE A 294 14.74 -5.30 12.26
N GLY A 295 14.96 -4.41 11.29
CA GLY A 295 14.04 -3.30 10.96
C GLY A 295 14.21 -2.12 11.92
N ALA A 296 15.45 -1.65 12.06
CA ALA A 296 15.87 -0.69 13.08
C ALA A 296 15.39 0.76 12.87
N GLY A 297 14.71 1.05 11.75
CA GLY A 297 14.20 2.37 11.39
C GLY A 297 15.32 3.42 11.39
N LYS A 298 15.14 4.50 12.16
CA LYS A 298 16.15 5.58 12.28
C LYS A 298 17.35 5.23 13.19
N LEU A 299 17.52 3.95 13.55
CA LEU A 299 18.57 3.44 14.46
C LEU A 299 18.50 4.01 15.89
N ASN A 300 17.37 4.61 16.28
CA ASN A 300 17.23 5.24 17.60
C ASN A 300 17.39 4.20 18.73
N ASN A 301 16.66 3.09 18.65
CA ASN A 301 16.76 2.00 19.63
C ASN A 301 18.16 1.38 19.64
N THR A 302 18.71 1.13 18.45
CA THR A 302 20.09 0.64 18.26
C THR A 302 21.09 1.51 19.01
N ARG A 303 21.03 2.85 18.87
CA ARG A 303 21.94 3.78 19.56
C ARG A 303 21.74 3.74 21.07
N THR A 304 20.49 3.79 21.54
CA THR A 304 20.18 3.72 22.98
C THR A 304 20.75 2.46 23.63
N LEU A 305 20.55 1.29 23.00
CA LEU A 305 21.06 0.02 23.51
C LEU A 305 22.60 -0.06 23.48
N ARG A 306 23.24 0.44 22.41
CA ARG A 306 24.70 0.52 22.34
C ARG A 306 25.29 1.42 23.42
N ASN A 307 24.66 2.56 23.70
CA ASN A 307 25.07 3.46 24.78
C ASN A 307 24.92 2.79 26.17
N ALA A 308 23.93 1.91 26.32
CA ALA A 308 23.75 1.08 27.51
C ALA A 308 24.72 -0.13 27.58
N GLY A 309 25.68 -0.23 26.66
CA GLY A 309 26.68 -1.31 26.65
C GLY A 309 26.12 -2.66 26.20
N VAL A 310 25.11 -2.67 25.32
CA VAL A 310 24.64 -3.86 24.60
C VAL A 310 25.24 -3.85 23.20
N TYR A 311 25.78 -4.99 22.76
CA TYR A 311 26.21 -5.16 21.38
C TYR A 311 24.97 -5.35 20.50
N VAL A 312 24.76 -4.43 19.55
CA VAL A 312 23.62 -4.47 18.64
C VAL A 312 24.08 -4.49 17.19
N SER A 313 23.73 -5.54 16.47
CA SER A 313 23.73 -5.56 15.00
C SER A 313 22.39 -5.05 14.50
N ALA A 314 22.39 -4.15 13.51
CA ALA A 314 21.16 -3.51 13.04
C ALA A 314 20.98 -3.70 11.54
N PHE A 315 19.77 -4.06 11.13
CA PHE A 315 19.37 -4.14 9.73
C PHE A 315 18.20 -3.17 9.47
N GLU A 316 18.29 -2.37 8.42
CA GLU A 316 17.21 -1.48 7.97
C GLU A 316 17.29 -1.33 6.44
N PRO A 317 16.32 -1.90 5.68
CA PRO A 317 16.35 -1.85 4.22
C PRO A 317 15.95 -0.48 3.64
N TYR A 318 15.20 0.33 4.40
CA TYR A 318 14.65 1.60 3.93
C TYR A 318 14.94 2.72 4.94
N PHE A 319 16.22 2.98 5.19
CA PHE A 319 16.63 4.05 6.07
C PHE A 319 16.19 5.40 5.49
N VAL A 320 15.52 6.22 6.32
CA VAL A 320 15.02 7.53 5.92
C VAL A 320 15.64 8.67 6.70
N THR A 321 15.89 9.76 5.98
CA THR A 321 16.31 11.05 6.54
C THR A 321 15.10 11.94 6.86
N SER A 322 15.32 13.23 7.08
CA SER A 322 14.24 14.22 7.16
C SER A 322 13.45 14.25 5.84
N GLY A 323 12.13 14.44 5.91
CA GLY A 323 11.26 14.55 4.73
C GLY A 323 10.66 13.24 4.20
N ASP A 324 10.82 12.12 4.91
CA ASP A 324 10.33 10.79 4.52
C ASP A 324 10.93 10.25 3.20
N GLU A 325 12.17 10.63 2.90
CA GLU A 325 12.91 10.16 1.72
C GLU A 325 13.90 9.04 2.07
N ILE A 326 13.93 8.00 1.23
CA ILE A 326 14.81 6.83 1.41
C ILE A 326 16.23 7.21 1.00
N HIS A 327 17.16 7.07 1.94
CA HIS A 327 18.58 7.20 1.67
C HIS A 327 19.16 5.81 1.39
N LYS A 328 19.20 5.47 0.11
CA LYS A 328 19.61 4.15 -0.38
C LYS A 328 21.03 3.79 0.01
N GLU A 329 21.99 4.70 -0.17
CA GLU A 329 23.40 4.48 0.17
C GLU A 329 23.56 4.15 1.65
N LYS A 330 22.84 4.88 2.52
CA LYS A 330 22.86 4.59 3.95
C LYS A 330 22.23 3.25 4.30
N SER A 331 21.15 2.89 3.60
CA SER A 331 20.51 1.57 3.75
C SER A 331 21.48 0.44 3.36
N LEU A 332 22.21 0.60 2.25
CA LEU A 332 23.24 -0.34 1.79
C LEU A 332 24.43 -0.43 2.75
N GLU A 333 24.87 0.69 3.33
CA GLU A 333 25.92 0.73 4.35
C GLU A 333 25.51 -0.06 5.60
N ILE A 334 24.28 0.17 6.10
CA ILE A 334 23.72 -0.55 7.25
C ILE A 334 23.63 -2.04 6.95
N ALA A 335 23.08 -2.42 5.80
CA ALA A 335 22.93 -3.81 5.40
C ALA A 335 24.28 -4.52 5.21
N SER A 336 25.25 -3.86 4.58
CA SER A 336 26.60 -4.44 4.38
C SER A 336 27.30 -4.69 5.72
N LYS A 337 27.29 -3.69 6.61
CA LYS A 337 27.84 -3.84 7.96
C LYS A 337 27.15 -4.95 8.74
N PHE A 338 25.82 -5.06 8.64
CA PHE A 338 25.07 -6.15 9.25
C PHE A 338 25.56 -7.51 8.77
N LEU A 339 25.79 -7.67 7.46
CA LEU A 339 26.28 -8.92 6.88
C LEU A 339 27.73 -9.25 7.30
N ASP A 340 28.59 -8.25 7.46
CA ASP A 340 29.95 -8.44 8.00
C ASP A 340 29.90 -8.97 9.45
N GLU A 341 29.00 -8.42 10.27
CA GLU A 341 28.79 -8.85 11.66
C GLU A 341 28.21 -10.28 11.73
N VAL A 342 27.24 -10.60 10.86
CA VAL A 342 26.69 -11.96 10.71
C VAL A 342 27.79 -12.96 10.34
N GLU A 343 28.60 -12.61 9.34
CA GLU A 343 29.69 -13.44 8.83
C GLU A 343 30.80 -13.67 9.87
N SER A 344 31.06 -12.68 10.73
CA SER A 344 32.08 -12.79 11.78
C SER A 344 31.76 -13.82 12.87
N GLY A 345 30.55 -14.38 12.88
CA GLY A 345 30.17 -15.48 13.77
C GLY A 345 29.64 -15.03 15.14
N ILE A 346 29.18 -13.78 15.27
CA ILE A 346 28.65 -13.23 16.52
C ILE A 346 27.49 -14.09 17.03
N GLN A 347 27.58 -14.55 18.26
CA GLN A 347 26.56 -15.40 18.88
C GLN A 347 25.42 -14.53 19.41
N TYR A 348 24.38 -14.31 18.60
CA TYR A 348 23.23 -13.50 18.99
C TYR A 348 22.30 -14.28 19.92
N THR A 349 22.06 -13.72 21.11
CA THR A 349 21.16 -14.31 22.12
C THR A 349 19.70 -13.97 21.83
N SER A 350 19.44 -12.79 21.26
CA SER A 350 18.09 -12.35 20.89
C SER A 350 18.06 -11.63 19.55
N VAL A 351 16.97 -11.85 18.79
CA VAL A 351 16.62 -11.06 17.60
C VAL A 351 15.32 -10.32 17.90
N PHE A 352 15.34 -8.99 17.79
CA PHE A 352 14.16 -8.14 18.00
C PHE A 352 13.55 -7.73 16.66
N ILE A 353 12.24 -7.95 16.54
CA ILE A 353 11.39 -7.49 15.44
C ILE A 353 10.36 -6.54 16.06
N SER A 354 10.72 -5.26 16.18
CA SER A 354 9.93 -4.28 16.93
C SER A 354 9.18 -3.33 16.00
N SER A 355 7.85 -3.50 15.93
CA SER A 355 6.92 -2.75 15.08
C SER A 355 7.11 -2.91 13.56
N VAL A 356 7.97 -3.83 13.12
CA VAL A 356 8.28 -4.09 11.70
C VAL A 356 7.09 -4.68 10.97
N PHE A 357 6.49 -5.74 11.52
CA PHE A 357 5.38 -6.46 10.89
C PHE A 357 4.15 -5.58 10.63
N ASN A 358 4.02 -4.46 11.35
CA ASN A 358 2.95 -3.50 11.11
C ASN A 358 3.00 -2.92 9.69
N SER A 359 4.18 -2.79 9.10
CA SER A 359 4.41 -2.09 7.84
C SER A 359 4.91 -3.00 6.72
N VAL A 360 5.36 -4.21 7.02
CA VAL A 360 5.62 -5.24 6.01
C VAL A 360 4.28 -5.62 5.37
N PRO A 361 4.11 -5.47 4.05
CA PRO A 361 2.78 -5.51 3.44
C PRO A 361 2.17 -6.92 3.41
N PHE A 362 2.97 -7.96 3.12
CA PHE A 362 2.45 -9.28 2.82
C PHE A 362 2.84 -10.33 3.87
N MET A 363 1.95 -11.28 4.13
CA MET A 363 2.20 -12.42 5.01
C MET A 363 3.46 -13.19 4.61
N ALA A 364 3.61 -13.45 3.30
CA ALA A 364 4.76 -14.15 2.76
C ALA A 364 6.10 -13.46 3.07
N ASP A 365 6.11 -12.13 3.24
CA ASP A 365 7.34 -11.38 3.54
C ASP A 365 7.62 -11.43 5.05
N ARG A 366 6.59 -11.35 5.90
CA ARG A 366 6.72 -11.55 7.36
C ARG A 366 7.24 -12.95 7.72
N ILE A 367 6.81 -13.99 7.00
CA ILE A 367 7.30 -15.36 7.16
C ILE A 367 8.80 -15.45 6.82
N LYS A 368 9.26 -14.79 5.75
CA LYS A 368 10.69 -14.77 5.38
C LYS A 368 11.54 -14.12 6.47
N ILE A 369 11.08 -13.01 7.06
CA ILE A 369 11.75 -12.37 8.19
C ILE A 369 11.87 -13.34 9.38
N ALA A 370 10.84 -14.15 9.67
CA ALA A 370 10.90 -15.14 10.74
C ALA A 370 11.96 -16.24 10.50
N TYR A 371 12.12 -16.71 9.25
CA TYR A 371 13.19 -17.64 8.88
C TYR A 371 14.59 -17.03 9.06
N ILE A 372 14.77 -15.76 8.66
CA ILE A 372 16.04 -15.05 8.86
C ILE A 372 16.33 -14.88 10.36
N ALA A 373 15.32 -14.50 11.15
CA ALA A 373 15.46 -14.38 12.61
C ALA A 373 15.88 -15.69 13.27
N ALA A 374 15.31 -16.83 12.85
CA ALA A 374 15.70 -18.14 13.35
C ALA A 374 17.16 -18.48 13.03
N ALA A 375 17.66 -18.13 11.84
CA ALA A 375 19.04 -18.35 11.43
C ALA A 375 20.06 -17.42 12.11
N LEU A 376 19.61 -16.26 12.60
CA LEU A 376 20.44 -15.34 13.39
C LEU A 376 20.58 -15.80 14.85
N CYS A 377 19.55 -16.40 15.43
CA CYS A 377 19.59 -16.91 16.80
C CYS A 377 20.64 -18.01 17.00
N THR A 378 21.29 -17.99 18.15
CA THR A 378 21.97 -19.17 18.69
C THR A 378 20.97 -20.32 18.94
N PRO A 379 21.41 -21.58 19.09
CA PRO A 379 20.49 -22.71 19.35
C PRO A 379 19.60 -22.55 20.60
N THR A 380 20.09 -21.79 21.60
CA THR A 380 19.36 -21.42 22.82
C THR A 380 18.82 -19.99 22.78
N GLY A 381 19.00 -19.30 21.67
CA GLY A 381 18.56 -17.93 21.46
C GLY A 381 17.06 -17.81 21.25
N ARG A 382 16.60 -16.57 21.19
CA ARG A 382 15.17 -16.23 21.08
C ARG A 382 14.91 -15.17 20.03
N VAL A 383 13.69 -15.19 19.49
CA VAL A 383 13.13 -14.03 18.80
C VAL A 383 12.12 -13.35 19.71
N VAL A 384 12.11 -12.01 19.68
CA VAL A 384 11.13 -11.16 20.33
C VAL A 384 10.43 -10.35 19.27
N CYS A 385 9.10 -10.46 19.17
CA CYS A 385 8.31 -9.70 18.22
C CYS A 385 7.28 -8.82 18.94
N TRP A 386 7.21 -7.55 18.55
CA TRP A 386 6.25 -6.58 19.03
C TRP A 386 5.50 -5.95 17.85
N CYS A 387 4.18 -6.14 17.76
CA CYS A 387 3.39 -5.61 16.65
C CYS A 387 1.96 -5.26 17.06
N GLN A 388 1.27 -4.45 16.26
CA GLN A 388 -0.11 -4.06 16.51
C GLN A 388 -1.04 -5.26 16.38
N SER A 389 -1.99 -5.36 17.32
CA SER A 389 -3.08 -6.32 17.21
C SER A 389 -4.20 -5.79 16.30
N ASN A 390 -5.06 -6.69 15.85
CA ASN A 390 -6.33 -6.41 15.19
C ASN A 390 -7.32 -5.62 16.06
N GLU A 391 -7.05 -5.44 17.36
CA GLU A 391 -7.84 -4.63 18.30
C GLU A 391 -7.32 -3.18 18.43
N SER A 392 -6.22 -2.85 17.75
CA SER A 392 -5.76 -1.46 17.65
C SER A 392 -6.85 -0.57 17.04
N GLN A 393 -6.96 0.66 17.54
CA GLN A 393 -8.09 1.56 17.27
C GLN A 393 -8.38 1.74 15.77
N GLN A 394 -7.33 1.80 14.94
CA GLN A 394 -7.48 1.94 13.49
C GLN A 394 -8.22 0.76 12.82
N PHE A 395 -8.10 -0.46 13.36
CA PHE A 395 -8.72 -1.68 12.81
C PHE A 395 -10.08 -1.99 13.43
N VAL A 396 -10.40 -1.38 14.57
CA VAL A 396 -11.73 -1.44 15.20
C VAL A 396 -12.66 -0.37 14.62
N ILE A 397 -12.12 0.82 14.34
CA ILE A 397 -12.90 1.94 13.75
C ILE A 397 -13.37 1.61 12.34
N THR A 398 -12.54 0.97 11.51
CA THR A 398 -12.93 0.50 10.17
C THR A 398 -14.12 -0.45 10.23
N LYS A 399 -14.21 -1.28 11.27
CA LYS A 399 -15.31 -2.24 11.50
C LYS A 399 -16.60 -1.62 12.05
N LYS A 400 -16.58 -0.41 12.61
CA LYS A 400 -17.73 0.16 13.37
C LYS A 400 -18.45 1.34 12.71
N HIS A 401 -18.27 1.61 11.41
CA HIS A 401 -18.87 2.77 10.71
C HIS A 401 -18.71 4.09 11.50
N SER A 402 -17.58 4.28 12.18
CA SER A 402 -17.39 5.44 13.04
C SER A 402 -16.79 6.61 12.26
N VAL A 403 -17.58 7.69 12.18
CA VAL A 403 -17.34 8.94 11.45
C VAL A 403 -16.24 9.82 12.10
N THR A 404 -15.68 9.41 13.24
CA THR A 404 -14.94 10.32 14.13
C THR A 404 -13.45 10.51 13.80
N ASN A 405 -12.90 9.92 12.73
CA ASN A 405 -11.48 10.08 12.43
C ASN A 405 -11.15 10.24 10.93
N ASN A 406 -11.77 11.25 10.30
CA ASN A 406 -11.52 11.66 8.91
C ASN A 406 -10.16 12.32 8.66
N ALA A 407 -9.33 12.51 9.69
CA ALA A 407 -8.03 13.18 9.55
C ALA A 407 -6.99 12.35 8.77
N ARG A 408 -7.17 11.02 8.65
CA ARG A 408 -6.26 10.14 7.90
C ARG A 408 -7.01 9.41 6.79
N LEU A 409 -6.74 9.83 5.55
CA LEU A 409 -7.16 9.14 4.32
C LEU A 409 -6.61 7.71 4.32
N THR A 410 -7.48 6.77 4.67
CA THR A 410 -7.18 5.34 4.83
C THR A 410 -8.32 4.52 4.25
N PHE A 411 -8.05 3.35 3.68
CA PHE A 411 -9.07 2.40 3.25
C PHE A 411 -8.63 0.95 3.43
N ASP A 412 -9.61 0.05 3.50
CA ASP A 412 -9.37 -1.37 3.74
C ASP A 412 -8.88 -2.08 2.46
N LEU A 413 -7.97 -3.04 2.62
CA LEU A 413 -7.45 -3.92 1.58
C LEU A 413 -7.94 -5.36 1.81
N ASP A 414 -8.34 -6.05 0.74
CA ASP A 414 -8.95 -7.39 0.84
C ASP A 414 -7.98 -8.56 0.79
N TYR A 415 -6.74 -8.34 0.33
CA TYR A 415 -5.79 -9.44 0.14
C TYR A 415 -5.38 -10.12 1.45
N GLU A 416 -5.54 -9.41 2.57
CA GLU A 416 -5.31 -9.97 3.90
C GLU A 416 -6.18 -9.26 4.95
N PRO A 417 -6.82 -10.00 5.89
CA PRO A 417 -7.64 -9.40 6.94
C PRO A 417 -6.90 -8.32 7.75
N ASN A 418 -7.63 -7.31 8.21
CA ASN A 418 -7.08 -6.25 9.07
C ASN A 418 -5.92 -5.47 8.45
N THR A 419 -5.98 -5.26 7.14
CA THR A 419 -4.97 -4.51 6.37
C THR A 419 -5.56 -3.21 5.86
N VAL A 420 -4.87 -2.10 6.12
CA VAL A 420 -5.30 -0.76 5.74
C VAL A 420 -4.20 -0.09 4.94
N LEU A 421 -4.56 0.59 3.85
CA LEU A 421 -3.65 1.48 3.12
C LEU A 421 -3.88 2.92 3.59
N GLY A 422 -2.82 3.64 3.94
CA GLY A 422 -2.84 5.07 4.28
C GLY A 422 -1.77 5.86 3.56
N ASP A 423 -1.66 7.16 3.86
CA ASP A 423 -0.65 8.08 3.31
C ASP A 423 -0.59 8.10 1.76
N ILE A 424 -1.75 7.85 1.14
CA ILE A 424 -1.96 7.69 -0.31
C ILE A 424 -1.62 8.91 -1.17
N SER A 425 -1.31 10.05 -0.55
CA SER A 425 -0.96 11.28 -1.26
C SER A 425 0.51 11.34 -1.69
N LYS A 426 1.42 10.58 -1.05
CA LYS A 426 2.86 10.63 -1.35
C LYS A 426 3.54 9.26 -1.24
N HIS A 427 3.37 8.59 -0.10
CA HIS A 427 4.02 7.32 0.21
C HIS A 427 3.00 6.31 0.72
N PRO A 428 2.24 5.65 -0.19
CA PRO A 428 1.20 4.70 0.18
C PRO A 428 1.73 3.66 1.16
N LYS A 429 1.16 3.60 2.36
CA LYS A 429 1.67 2.76 3.45
C LYS A 429 0.65 1.72 3.89
N VAL A 430 1.05 0.46 3.85
CA VAL A 430 0.28 -0.61 4.48
C VAL A 430 0.46 -0.57 5.99
N GLN A 431 -0.65 -0.72 6.71
CA GLN A 431 -0.68 -0.96 8.13
C GLN A 431 -1.47 -2.26 8.40
N LYS A 432 -0.84 -3.21 9.10
CA LYS A 432 -1.41 -4.51 9.44
C LYS A 432 -1.69 -4.65 10.94
N GLY A 433 -2.89 -5.10 11.26
CA GLY A 433 -3.28 -5.53 12.61
C GLY A 433 -3.29 -7.06 12.65
N HIS A 434 -2.52 -7.64 13.57
CA HIS A 434 -2.32 -9.09 13.61
C HIS A 434 -3.30 -9.76 14.57
N THR A 435 -3.69 -10.99 14.27
CA THR A 435 -4.37 -11.90 15.21
C THR A 435 -3.35 -12.76 15.93
N SER A 436 -3.74 -13.37 17.06
CA SER A 436 -2.87 -14.33 17.75
C SER A 436 -2.54 -15.55 16.87
N GLY A 437 -3.51 -16.05 16.10
CA GLY A 437 -3.33 -17.17 15.18
C GLY A 437 -2.32 -16.88 14.07
N GLU A 438 -2.34 -15.67 13.49
CA GLU A 438 -1.33 -15.24 12.50
C GLU A 438 0.07 -15.19 13.11
N MET A 439 0.21 -14.65 14.33
CA MET A 439 1.49 -14.61 15.03
C MET A 439 2.02 -16.02 15.31
N GLN A 440 1.15 -16.94 15.72
CA GLN A 440 1.52 -18.35 15.90
C GLN A 440 1.96 -18.98 14.58
N ASP A 441 1.19 -18.80 13.51
CA ASP A 441 1.49 -19.39 12.20
C ASP A 441 2.83 -18.93 11.62
N ILE A 442 3.16 -17.65 11.76
CA ILE A 442 4.44 -17.11 11.28
C ILE A 442 5.62 -17.78 12.01
N PHE A 443 5.61 -17.78 13.34
CA PHE A 443 6.78 -18.18 14.12
C PHE A 443 6.90 -19.69 14.33
N GLN A 444 5.81 -20.45 14.39
CA GLN A 444 5.89 -21.92 14.54
C GLN A 444 6.57 -22.64 13.36
N ARG A 445 6.65 -21.97 12.20
CA ARG A 445 7.36 -22.46 11.01
C ARG A 445 8.87 -22.53 11.19
N SER A 446 9.42 -21.63 12.01
CA SER A 446 10.86 -21.40 12.19
C SER A 446 11.33 -21.51 13.65
N PHE A 447 10.42 -21.72 14.60
CA PHE A 447 10.72 -21.95 16.01
C PHE A 447 9.89 -23.11 16.56
N ARG A 448 10.51 -24.00 17.34
CA ARG A 448 9.82 -25.15 17.93
C ARG A 448 8.95 -24.78 19.14
N SER A 449 9.21 -23.63 19.77
CA SER A 449 8.52 -23.19 20.97
C SER A 449 8.12 -21.73 20.84
N ILE A 450 6.84 -21.44 21.08
CA ILE A 450 6.35 -20.09 21.36
C ILE A 450 6.17 -20.04 22.88
N ASP A 451 7.12 -19.42 23.56
CA ASP A 451 7.19 -19.42 25.03
C ASP A 451 6.23 -18.41 25.65
N ARG A 452 5.92 -17.33 24.91
CA ARG A 452 4.96 -16.32 25.31
C ARG A 452 4.32 -15.70 24.08
N LEU A 453 3.00 -15.59 24.10
CA LEU A 453 2.23 -14.78 23.17
C LEU A 453 1.06 -14.18 23.93
N GLU A 454 1.10 -12.88 24.16
CA GLU A 454 0.04 -12.18 24.88
C GLU A 454 -0.15 -10.76 24.37
N MET A 455 -1.30 -10.18 24.72
CA MET A 455 -1.61 -8.80 24.40
C MET A 455 -1.13 -7.89 25.53
N ILE A 456 -0.27 -6.92 25.21
CA ILE A 456 0.14 -5.86 26.13
C ILE A 456 -0.43 -4.55 25.59
N GLY A 457 -1.48 -4.06 26.24
CA GLY A 457 -2.28 -2.94 25.72
C GLY A 457 -3.06 -3.35 24.46
N LYS A 458 -2.64 -2.86 23.29
CA LYS A 458 -3.24 -3.21 21.98
C LYS A 458 -2.21 -3.77 20.99
N PHE A 459 -1.13 -4.31 21.53
CA PHE A 459 -0.02 -4.89 20.79
C PHE A 459 0.18 -6.33 21.22
N TRP A 460 0.55 -7.18 20.26
CA TRP A 460 1.06 -8.50 20.54
C TRP A 460 2.52 -8.42 20.94
N TYR A 461 2.84 -9.09 22.04
CA TYR A 461 4.19 -9.40 22.44
C TYR A 461 4.40 -10.91 22.32
N LEU A 462 5.42 -11.31 21.56
CA LEU A 462 5.76 -12.71 21.32
C LEU A 462 7.23 -12.98 21.68
N GLU A 463 7.47 -14.08 22.39
CA GLU A 463 8.78 -14.72 22.56
C GLU A 463 8.73 -16.13 21.98
N ALA A 464 9.70 -16.48 21.15
CA ALA A 464 9.86 -17.83 20.62
C ALA A 464 11.34 -18.27 20.68
N THR A 465 11.56 -19.55 20.99
CA THR A 465 12.88 -20.17 21.16
C THR A 465 12.99 -21.50 20.40
N LYS A 466 14.16 -22.13 20.47
CA LYS A 466 14.50 -23.38 19.77
C LYS A 466 14.32 -23.20 18.26
N PRO A 467 15.14 -22.32 17.64
CA PRO A 467 15.05 -22.06 16.21
C PRO A 467 15.17 -23.36 15.41
N LYS A 468 14.38 -23.47 14.35
CA LYS A 468 14.38 -24.55 13.37
C LYS A 468 14.84 -23.97 12.04
N LEU A 469 15.93 -24.52 11.51
CA LEU A 469 16.44 -24.14 10.20
C LEU A 469 15.77 -24.99 9.12
N ASP A 470 15.14 -24.31 8.18
CA ASP A 470 14.69 -24.84 6.89
C ASP A 470 15.55 -24.14 5.83
N LEU A 471 16.52 -24.85 5.25
CA LEU A 471 17.56 -24.23 4.43
C LEU A 471 17.03 -23.72 3.10
N GLU A 472 16.04 -24.39 2.51
CA GLU A 472 15.41 -23.92 1.28
C GLU A 472 14.64 -22.62 1.55
N LYS A 473 13.84 -22.60 2.62
CA LYS A 473 13.08 -21.40 2.99
C LYS A 473 13.96 -20.25 3.46
N LEU A 474 15.07 -20.55 4.15
CA LEU A 474 16.08 -19.55 4.47
C LEU A 474 16.71 -18.98 3.20
N GLY A 475 17.06 -19.82 2.22
CA GLY A 475 17.60 -19.37 0.94
C GLY A 475 16.64 -18.45 0.18
N GLU A 476 15.35 -18.80 0.13
CA GLU A 476 14.30 -17.94 -0.43
C GLU A 476 14.16 -16.62 0.34
N ALA A 477 14.27 -16.65 1.66
CA ALA A 477 14.18 -15.47 2.50
C ALA A 477 15.36 -14.52 2.31
N LEU A 478 16.59 -15.04 2.28
CA LEU A 478 17.80 -14.25 2.04
C LEU A 478 17.82 -13.63 0.65
N GLU A 479 17.41 -14.39 -0.38
CA GLU A 479 17.31 -13.90 -1.75
C GLU A 479 16.34 -12.71 -1.84
N PHE A 480 15.24 -12.78 -1.11
CA PHE A 480 14.22 -11.74 -1.14
C PHE A 480 14.59 -10.51 -0.30
N GLU A 481 14.92 -10.70 0.99
CA GLU A 481 15.07 -9.61 1.96
C GLU A 481 16.30 -8.74 1.65
N PHE A 482 17.37 -9.35 1.11
CA PHE A 482 18.59 -8.65 0.71
C PHE A 482 18.60 -8.26 -0.78
N ASN A 483 17.46 -8.40 -1.46
CA ASN A 483 17.23 -7.90 -2.82
C ASN A 483 15.94 -7.09 -2.91
N LEU A 484 15.52 -6.48 -1.79
CA LEU A 484 14.34 -5.63 -1.73
C LEU A 484 14.43 -4.45 -2.74
N PRO A 485 13.29 -4.04 -3.33
CA PRO A 485 13.24 -3.02 -4.38
C PRO A 485 13.39 -1.59 -3.83
N TYR A 486 13.92 -0.67 -4.65
CA TYR A 486 13.97 0.76 -4.37
C TYR A 486 13.09 1.57 -5.35
N PRO A 487 12.71 2.83 -5.00
CA PRO A 487 11.88 3.66 -5.85
C PRO A 487 12.49 3.99 -7.22
N ASP A 488 13.82 3.94 -7.34
CA ASP A 488 14.57 4.18 -8.57
C ASP A 488 14.55 2.99 -9.56
N GLY A 489 13.82 1.91 -9.22
CA GLY A 489 13.71 0.71 -10.04
C GLY A 489 14.83 -0.30 -9.85
N THR A 490 15.83 0.00 -9.01
CA THR A 490 16.88 -0.95 -8.65
C THR A 490 16.48 -1.79 -7.43
N THR A 491 17.34 -2.71 -7.03
CA THR A 491 17.20 -3.50 -5.81
C THR A 491 18.41 -3.30 -4.89
N MET A 492 18.32 -3.82 -3.66
CA MET A 492 19.44 -3.85 -2.72
C MET A 492 20.67 -4.61 -3.26
N GLY A 493 20.47 -5.68 -4.03
CA GLY A 493 21.56 -6.39 -4.69
C GLY A 493 22.58 -7.08 -3.77
N LEU A 494 22.18 -7.39 -2.53
CA LEU A 494 23.04 -8.04 -1.52
C LEU A 494 22.67 -9.51 -1.25
N SER A 495 21.79 -10.12 -2.05
CA SER A 495 21.31 -11.50 -1.82
C SER A 495 22.44 -12.53 -1.76
N GLU A 496 23.38 -12.48 -2.71
CA GLU A 496 24.50 -13.42 -2.73
C GLU A 496 25.49 -13.18 -1.58
N ARG A 497 25.77 -11.92 -1.24
CA ARG A 497 26.58 -11.54 -0.08
C ARG A 497 25.94 -12.04 1.22
N ALA A 498 24.62 -11.93 1.33
CA ALA A 498 23.87 -12.41 2.49
C ALA A 498 23.92 -13.93 2.60
N ARG A 499 23.72 -14.64 1.49
CA ARG A 499 23.88 -16.10 1.46
C ARG A 499 25.26 -16.52 1.97
N GLN A 500 26.34 -15.93 1.47
CA GLN A 500 27.71 -16.25 1.90
C GLN A 500 27.92 -15.98 3.40
N ALA A 501 27.42 -14.85 3.91
CA ALA A 501 27.51 -14.51 5.34
C ALA A 501 26.82 -15.56 6.21
N PHE A 502 25.61 -15.97 5.84
CA PHE A 502 24.81 -16.94 6.58
C PHE A 502 25.38 -18.37 6.45
N GLU A 503 25.89 -18.76 5.28
CA GLU A 503 26.56 -20.05 5.10
C GLU A 503 27.79 -20.18 6.00
N LYS A 504 28.64 -19.13 6.05
CA LYS A 504 29.82 -19.11 6.93
C LYS A 504 29.43 -19.12 8.39
N ARG A 505 28.43 -18.32 8.78
CA ARG A 505 27.90 -18.28 10.15
C ARG A 505 27.42 -19.65 10.61
N LEU A 506 26.65 -20.32 9.77
CA LEU A 506 25.98 -21.58 10.10
C LEU A 506 26.88 -22.80 9.87
N GLY A 507 27.99 -22.64 9.16
CA GLY A 507 28.90 -23.73 8.80
C GLY A 507 28.27 -24.74 7.83
N ILE A 508 27.34 -24.30 6.99
CA ILE A 508 26.57 -25.14 6.07
C ILE A 508 26.40 -24.45 4.72
N THR A 509 26.14 -25.22 3.66
CA THR A 509 25.73 -24.69 2.36
C THR A 509 24.21 -24.57 2.30
N ILE A 510 23.71 -23.42 1.84
CA ILE A 510 22.28 -23.19 1.64
C ILE A 510 21.95 -23.63 0.19
N PRO A 511 20.93 -24.48 -0.04
CA PRO A 511 20.55 -24.89 -1.38
C PRO A 511 20.18 -23.71 -2.29
N ARG A 512 20.52 -23.81 -3.59
CA ARG A 512 20.06 -22.88 -4.62
C ARG A 512 18.86 -23.50 -5.35
N LYS A 513 17.88 -22.67 -5.69
CA LYS A 513 16.78 -23.08 -6.56
C LYS A 513 17.33 -23.23 -7.97
N GLU A 514 17.21 -24.39 -8.59
CA GLU A 514 17.53 -24.56 -10.00
C GLU A 514 16.68 -23.57 -10.80
N LYS A 515 17.31 -22.67 -11.56
CA LYS A 515 16.58 -21.87 -12.54
C LYS A 515 16.10 -22.85 -13.60
N ALA A 516 14.79 -23.04 -13.71
CA ALA A 516 14.22 -23.75 -14.84
C ALA A 516 14.57 -22.97 -16.11
N GLU A 517 15.61 -23.41 -16.82
CA GLU A 517 15.93 -22.95 -18.16
C GLU A 517 14.70 -23.22 -19.03
N HIS A 518 13.90 -22.18 -19.29
CA HIS A 518 12.95 -22.21 -20.39
C HIS A 518 13.78 -22.14 -21.67
N GLY A 519 14.23 -23.31 -22.12
CA GLY A 519 14.78 -23.48 -23.45
C GLY A 519 13.69 -23.18 -24.47
N GLU A 520 13.66 -21.96 -24.99
CA GLU A 520 13.13 -21.69 -26.32
C GLU A 520 14.02 -22.42 -27.32
N SER A 521 13.76 -23.71 -27.49
CA SER A 521 14.18 -24.44 -28.67
C SER A 521 13.29 -23.95 -29.82
N GLY A 522 13.83 -23.00 -30.59
CA GLY A 522 13.30 -22.66 -31.89
C GLY A 522 13.17 -23.93 -32.73
N LYS A 523 11.95 -24.27 -33.11
CA LYS A 523 11.71 -25.13 -34.26
C LYS A 523 11.23 -24.25 -35.41
N GLN A 524 12.19 -23.92 -36.26
CA GLN A 524 11.93 -23.75 -37.69
C GLN A 524 11.40 -25.06 -38.23
N SER A 525 10.20 -25.03 -38.78
CA SER A 525 9.77 -25.77 -39.99
C SER A 525 8.40 -25.27 -40.40
#